data_AF-A0A6N3EII8-F1
#
_entry.id   AF-A0A6N3EII8-F1
#
_cell.length_a   1.000
_cell.length_b   1.000
_cell.length_c   1.000
_cell.angle_alpha   90.00
_cell.angle_beta   90.00
_cell.angle_gamma   90.00
#
_symmetry.space_group_name_H-M   'P 1'
#
loop_
_entity.id
_entity.type
_entity.pdbx_description
1 polymer ?
#
loop_
_entity_poly.entity_id
_entity_poly.type
_entity_poly.pdbx_seq_one_letter_code
_entity_poly.pdbx_strand_id
1 'polypeptide(L)'
;MSMTPDSQLRIEGFRKAEASLRLEGMDPSGKPLYESIKARIISGDLTYEQGRSEILAYYTKADTAGPVTVGEILTEEFLKPLNMSNDELAEAMGSCKQYIDDILCGLRRLTDDEARVLAAIFDTDEDFWSNLQKLQDRKKRR
;
A
#
# COMPACT_ATOMS: atom_id res chain seq x y z
N MET A 1 -31.53 -12.97 -16.55
CA MET A 1 -30.66 -13.89 -15.80
C MET A 1 -30.78 -13.53 -14.34
N SER A 2 -31.40 -14.40 -13.55
CA SER A 2 -31.75 -14.16 -12.15
C SER A 2 -30.49 -14.27 -11.30
N MET A 3 -30.11 -13.19 -10.60
CA MET A 3 -29.08 -13.25 -9.56
C MET A 3 -29.51 -14.27 -8.51
N THR A 4 -28.67 -15.27 -8.24
CA THR A 4 -28.98 -16.30 -7.24
C THR A 4 -29.03 -15.67 -5.84
N PRO A 5 -29.84 -16.21 -4.91
CA PRO A 5 -29.94 -15.70 -3.54
C PRO A 5 -28.57 -15.67 -2.81
N ASP A 6 -27.64 -16.56 -3.17
CA ASP A 6 -26.24 -16.56 -2.73
C ASP A 6 -25.46 -15.30 -3.13
N SER A 7 -25.79 -14.66 -4.25
CA SER A 7 -25.14 -13.42 -4.69
C SER A 7 -25.53 -12.24 -3.80
N GLN A 8 -26.79 -12.17 -3.35
CA GLN A 8 -27.27 -11.09 -2.48
C GLN A 8 -26.64 -11.15 -1.09
N LEU A 9 -26.54 -12.35 -0.49
CA LEU A 9 -25.87 -12.57 0.78
C LEU A 9 -24.38 -12.21 0.74
N ARG A 10 -23.71 -12.48 -0.38
CA ARG A 10 -22.30 -12.10 -0.59
C ARG A 10 -22.12 -10.60 -0.76
N ILE A 11 -23.03 -9.91 -1.46
CA ILE A 11 -23.04 -8.44 -1.60
C ILE A 11 -23.27 -7.77 -0.24
N GLU A 12 -24.19 -8.30 0.57
CA GLU A 12 -24.50 -7.75 1.90
C GLU A 12 -23.36 -7.99 2.90
N GLY A 13 -22.77 -9.19 2.89
CA GLY A 13 -21.56 -9.50 3.66
C GLY A 13 -20.39 -8.59 3.30
N PHE A 14 -20.22 -8.30 2.01
CA PHE A 14 -19.19 -7.39 1.52
C PHE A 14 -19.45 -5.93 1.92
N ARG A 15 -20.68 -5.42 1.79
CA ARG A 15 -21.05 -4.07 2.27
C ARG A 15 -20.77 -3.90 3.76
N LYS A 16 -21.05 -4.92 4.56
CA LYS A 16 -20.79 -4.91 6.01
C LYS A 16 -19.30 -4.90 6.32
N ALA A 17 -18.50 -5.67 5.59
CA ALA A 17 -17.04 -5.67 5.72
C ALA A 17 -16.39 -4.36 5.24
N GLU A 18 -16.88 -3.79 4.13
CA GLU A 18 -16.43 -2.48 3.62
C GLU A 18 -16.75 -1.35 4.62
N ALA A 19 -17.91 -1.43 5.30
CA ALA A 19 -18.25 -0.52 6.38
C ALA A 19 -17.32 -0.68 7.61
N SER A 20 -16.90 -1.91 7.96
CA SER A 20 -15.93 -2.14 9.04
C SER A 20 -14.54 -1.60 8.72
N LEU A 21 -14.05 -1.77 7.49
CA LEU A 21 -12.76 -1.21 7.05
C LEU A 21 -12.74 0.32 7.10
N ARG A 22 -13.85 0.97 6.71
CA ARG A 22 -14.02 2.43 6.85
C ARG A 22 -14.03 2.91 8.30
N LEU A 23 -14.60 2.12 9.22
CA LEU A 23 -14.57 2.42 10.65
C LEU A 23 -13.16 2.30 11.26
N GLU A 24 -12.28 1.50 10.66
CA GLU A 24 -10.85 1.40 11.00
C GLU A 24 -9.96 2.46 10.31
N GLY A 25 -10.53 3.41 9.56
CA GLY A 25 -9.78 4.50 8.93
C GLY A 25 -9.04 4.12 7.64
N MET A 26 -9.26 2.91 7.12
CA MET A 26 -8.75 2.49 5.80
C MET A 26 -9.86 2.58 4.75
N ASP A 27 -9.69 3.43 3.74
CA ASP A 27 -10.55 3.45 2.54
C ASP A 27 -9.79 2.83 1.35
N PRO A 28 -9.93 1.52 1.10
CA PRO A 28 -9.29 0.85 -0.03
C PRO A 28 -10.02 1.06 -1.36
N SER A 29 -11.10 1.84 -1.37
CA SER A 29 -11.97 2.08 -2.52
C SER A 29 -11.26 2.91 -3.59
N GLY A 30 -11.33 2.46 -4.85
CA GLY A 30 -10.74 3.14 -6.02
C GLY A 30 -9.42 2.56 -6.52
N LYS A 31 -8.80 1.60 -5.83
CA LYS A 31 -7.61 0.90 -6.34
C LYS A 31 -8.00 -0.27 -7.28
N PRO A 32 -7.33 -0.44 -8.44
CA PRO A 32 -7.65 -1.50 -9.41
C PRO A 32 -7.62 -2.92 -8.81
N LEU A 33 -6.74 -3.15 -7.84
CA LEU A 33 -6.64 -4.43 -7.13
C LEU A 33 -7.84 -4.68 -6.21
N TYR A 34 -8.25 -3.69 -5.42
CA TYR A 34 -9.38 -3.83 -4.50
C TYR A 34 -10.67 -4.14 -5.27
N GLU A 35 -10.93 -3.42 -6.36
CA GLU A 35 -12.08 -3.66 -7.24
C GLU A 35 -12.02 -5.04 -7.91
N SER A 36 -10.84 -5.52 -8.28
CA SER A 36 -10.65 -6.85 -8.87
C SER A 36 -10.89 -7.99 -7.86
N ILE A 37 -10.40 -7.83 -6.63
CA ILE A 37 -10.63 -8.79 -5.54
C ILE A 37 -12.11 -8.81 -5.15
N LYS A 38 -12.72 -7.62 -5.01
CA LYS A 38 -14.16 -7.44 -4.76
C LYS A 38 -15.00 -8.13 -5.83
N ALA A 39 -14.70 -7.96 -7.10
CA ALA A 39 -15.40 -8.63 -8.19
C ALA A 39 -15.31 -10.16 -8.11
N ARG A 40 -14.13 -10.70 -7.75
CA ARG A 40 -13.92 -12.16 -7.59
C ARG A 40 -14.64 -12.74 -6.38
N ILE A 41 -14.73 -12.00 -5.27
CA ILE A 41 -15.52 -12.42 -4.09
C ILE A 41 -17.02 -12.42 -4.40
N ILE A 42 -17.49 -11.39 -5.11
CA ILE A 42 -18.90 -11.27 -5.51
C ILE A 42 -19.29 -12.37 -6.51
N SER A 43 -18.39 -12.69 -7.45
CA SER A 43 -18.55 -13.80 -8.42
C SER A 43 -18.55 -15.18 -7.73
N GLY A 44 -17.89 -15.30 -6.57
CA GLY A 44 -17.72 -16.56 -5.86
C GLY A 44 -16.47 -17.34 -6.24
N ASP A 45 -15.64 -16.78 -7.11
CA ASP A 45 -14.31 -17.28 -7.47
C ASP A 45 -13.31 -17.19 -6.31
N LEU A 46 -13.61 -16.37 -5.31
CA LEU A 46 -12.75 -16.13 -4.16
C LEU A 46 -13.59 -16.03 -2.88
N THR A 47 -13.13 -16.66 -1.80
CA THR A 47 -13.79 -16.48 -0.49
C THR A 47 -13.41 -15.15 0.14
N TYR A 48 -14.22 -14.68 1.10
CA TYR A 48 -13.92 -13.45 1.85
C TYR A 48 -12.57 -13.52 2.58
N GLU A 49 -12.25 -14.67 3.20
CA GLU A 49 -10.97 -14.87 3.89
C GLU A 49 -9.80 -14.88 2.92
N GLN A 50 -9.95 -15.49 1.73
CA GLN A 50 -8.94 -15.44 0.67
C GLN A 50 -8.76 -14.03 0.13
N GLY A 51 -9.85 -13.30 -0.14
CA GLY A 51 -9.77 -11.92 -0.63
C GLY A 51 -9.21 -10.94 0.39
N ARG A 52 -9.58 -11.06 1.66
CA ARG A 52 -8.89 -10.35 2.75
C ARG A 52 -7.43 -10.70 2.81
N SER A 53 -7.08 -11.97 2.68
CA SER A 53 -5.68 -12.41 2.70
C SER A 53 -4.91 -11.92 1.46
N GLU A 54 -5.56 -11.73 0.32
CA GLU A 54 -4.94 -11.25 -0.93
C GLU A 54 -4.74 -9.72 -0.89
N ILE A 55 -5.72 -8.99 -0.33
CA ILE A 55 -5.62 -7.56 -0.02
C ILE A 55 -4.55 -7.34 1.04
N LEU A 56 -4.64 -8.06 2.16
CA LEU A 56 -3.65 -8.02 3.23
C LEU A 56 -2.28 -8.41 2.68
N ALA A 57 -2.13 -9.52 1.96
CA ALA A 57 -0.85 -9.89 1.34
C ALA A 57 -0.37 -8.89 0.28
N TYR A 58 -1.21 -8.08 -0.34
CA TYR A 58 -0.74 -6.97 -1.18
C TYR A 58 -0.13 -5.86 -0.33
N TYR A 59 -0.74 -5.53 0.81
CA TYR A 59 -0.20 -4.56 1.78
C TYR A 59 0.89 -5.13 2.70
N THR A 60 0.98 -6.45 2.84
CA THR A 60 1.87 -7.21 3.74
C THR A 60 2.95 -8.00 2.98
N LYS A 61 2.90 -8.08 1.64
CA LYS A 61 4.10 -8.38 0.83
C LYS A 61 5.17 -7.30 0.98
N ALA A 62 4.82 -6.17 1.59
CA ALA A 62 5.77 -5.20 2.11
C ALA A 62 6.49 -5.66 3.39
N ASP A 63 6.08 -6.74 4.07
CA ASP A 63 6.54 -7.02 5.45
C ASP A 63 7.21 -8.39 5.69
N THR A 64 7.29 -9.33 4.76
CA THR A 64 7.95 -10.61 5.12
C THR A 64 8.71 -11.30 4.00
N ALA A 65 10.02 -11.44 4.22
CA ALA A 65 11.05 -12.19 3.48
C ALA A 65 11.88 -11.43 2.41
N GLY A 66 11.87 -10.10 2.42
CA GLY A 66 12.72 -9.26 1.56
C GLY A 66 13.77 -8.44 2.32
N PRO A 67 14.79 -7.88 1.63
CA PRO A 67 15.63 -6.82 2.18
C PRO A 67 14.79 -5.61 2.59
N VAL A 68 15.07 -5.04 3.76
CA VAL A 68 14.53 -3.74 4.18
C VAL A 68 14.64 -2.73 3.03
N THR A 69 13.48 -2.24 2.59
CA THR A 69 13.33 -1.31 1.47
C THR A 69 13.17 0.13 1.96
N VAL A 70 13.33 1.09 1.03
CA VAL A 70 13.05 2.52 1.28
C VAL A 70 11.63 2.73 1.78
N GLY A 71 10.67 2.03 1.19
CA GLY A 71 9.28 2.12 1.57
C GLY A 71 8.96 1.65 2.98
N GLU A 72 9.60 0.55 3.42
CA GLU A 72 9.44 0.04 4.79
C GLU A 72 9.98 1.03 5.82
N ILE A 73 11.21 1.53 5.63
CA ILE A 73 11.79 2.51 6.57
C ILE A 73 10.96 3.80 6.60
N LEU A 74 10.53 4.28 5.44
CA LEU A 74 9.68 5.46 5.34
C LEU A 74 8.35 5.27 6.08
N THR A 75 7.75 4.09 6.00
CA THR A 75 6.48 3.79 6.67
C THR A 75 6.65 3.63 8.19
N GLU A 76 7.60 2.80 8.60
CA GLU A 76 7.77 2.42 10.02
C GLU A 76 8.36 3.54 10.86
N GLU A 77 9.37 4.24 10.35
CA GLU A 77 10.15 5.20 11.15
C GLU A 77 9.66 6.64 11.00
N PHE A 78 8.89 6.96 9.95
CA PHE A 78 8.45 8.33 9.67
C PHE A 78 6.92 8.46 9.60
N LEU A 79 6.25 7.74 8.68
CA LEU A 79 4.80 7.92 8.48
C LEU A 79 3.98 7.46 9.69
N LYS A 80 4.27 6.29 10.26
CA LYS A 80 3.56 5.77 11.44
C LYS A 80 3.75 6.66 12.68
N PRO A 81 4.96 7.07 13.08
CA PRO A 81 5.16 7.93 14.24
C PRO A 81 4.57 9.34 14.07
N LEU A 82 4.56 9.86 12.84
CA LEU A 82 3.98 11.16 12.52
C LEU A 82 2.47 11.10 12.26
N ASN A 83 1.88 9.90 12.26
CA ASN A 83 0.48 9.64 11.91
C ASN A 83 0.10 10.28 10.55
N MET A 84 1.06 10.29 9.61
CA MET A 84 0.96 10.90 8.30
C MET A 84 0.53 9.86 7.27
N SER A 85 -0.46 10.18 6.47
CA SER A 85 -0.96 9.33 5.40
C SER A 85 -0.15 9.46 4.11
N ASN A 86 -0.24 8.45 3.23
CA ASN A 86 0.39 8.49 1.91
C ASN A 86 -0.07 9.68 1.04
N ASP A 87 -1.29 10.19 1.31
CA ASP A 87 -1.84 11.35 0.61
C ASP A 87 -1.11 12.63 1.04
N GLU A 88 -0.95 12.83 2.34
CA GLU A 88 -0.24 13.97 2.91
C GLU A 88 1.24 13.98 2.50
N LEU A 89 1.89 12.81 2.46
CA LEU A 89 3.24 12.70 1.93
C LEU A 89 3.31 13.05 0.43
N ALA A 90 2.32 12.62 -0.35
CA ALA A 90 2.26 12.94 -1.78
C ALA A 90 2.11 14.44 -2.00
N GLU A 91 1.26 15.10 -1.21
CA GLU A 91 1.10 16.56 -1.21
C GLU A 91 2.40 17.27 -0.81
N ALA A 92 3.06 16.82 0.27
CA ALA A 92 4.32 17.39 0.73
C ALA A 92 5.45 17.24 -0.31
N MET A 93 5.48 16.12 -1.04
CA MET A 93 6.42 15.89 -2.13
C MET A 93 6.01 16.53 -3.46
N GLY A 94 4.80 17.08 -3.58
CA GLY A 94 4.26 17.55 -4.87
C GLY A 94 4.10 16.44 -5.92
N SER A 95 3.91 15.19 -5.48
CA SER A 95 3.81 13.99 -6.32
C SER A 95 2.41 13.38 -6.25
N CYS A 96 2.07 12.50 -7.20
CA CYS A 96 0.79 11.78 -7.13
C CYS A 96 0.86 10.65 -6.09
N LYS A 97 -0.24 10.38 -5.38
CA LYS A 97 -0.37 9.26 -4.43
C LYS A 97 0.09 7.92 -4.98
N GLN A 98 -0.20 7.64 -6.24
CA GLN A 98 0.23 6.41 -6.92
C GLN A 98 1.77 6.28 -6.92
N TYR A 99 2.50 7.38 -7.11
CA TYR A 99 3.96 7.38 -7.07
C TYR A 99 4.49 7.08 -5.68
N ILE A 100 3.88 7.66 -4.65
CA ILE A 100 4.24 7.35 -3.26
C ILE A 100 3.97 5.88 -2.97
N ASP A 101 2.82 5.35 -3.38
CA ASP A 101 2.47 3.94 -3.21
C ASP A 101 3.49 3.00 -3.89
N ASP A 102 3.95 3.35 -5.10
CA ASP A 102 4.97 2.58 -5.82
C ASP A 102 6.35 2.62 -5.14
N ILE A 103 6.72 3.76 -4.52
CA ILE A 103 7.94 3.89 -3.72
C ILE A 103 7.82 3.07 -2.43
N LEU A 104 6.68 3.17 -1.74
CA LEU A 104 6.39 2.43 -0.52
C LEU A 104 6.37 0.91 -0.73
N CYS A 105 5.83 0.46 -1.86
CA CYS A 105 5.83 -0.95 -2.25
C CYS A 105 7.18 -1.43 -2.83
N GLY A 106 8.18 -0.56 -2.96
CA GLY A 106 9.47 -0.88 -3.57
C GLY A 106 9.38 -1.28 -5.06
N LEU A 107 8.27 -0.95 -5.72
CA LEU A 107 8.04 -1.15 -7.15
C LEU A 107 8.86 -0.16 -7.98
N ARG A 108 9.12 1.02 -7.41
CA ARG A 108 9.95 2.08 -7.99
C ARG A 108 11.18 2.36 -7.11
N ARG A 109 12.26 2.81 -7.74
CA ARG A 109 13.42 3.37 -7.04
C ARG A 109 13.21 4.84 -6.72
N LEU A 110 13.69 5.25 -5.56
CA LEU A 110 13.82 6.64 -5.19
C LEU A 110 14.89 7.31 -6.07
N THR A 111 14.54 8.46 -6.67
CA THR A 111 15.50 9.30 -7.39
C THR A 111 16.23 10.25 -6.44
N ASP A 112 17.39 10.78 -6.85
CA ASP A 112 18.14 11.74 -6.02
C ASP A 112 17.33 13.00 -5.69
N ASP A 113 16.50 13.48 -6.62
CA ASP A 113 15.63 14.63 -6.39
C ASP A 113 14.56 14.32 -5.32
N GLU A 114 13.91 13.15 -5.40
CA GLU A 114 12.96 12.69 -4.37
C GLU A 114 13.63 12.46 -3.01
N ALA A 115 14.88 11.98 -2.99
CA ALA A 115 15.66 11.84 -1.77
C ALA A 115 15.93 13.18 -1.09
N ARG A 116 16.24 14.23 -1.87
CA ARG A 116 16.41 15.59 -1.35
C ARG A 116 15.11 16.18 -0.82
N VAL A 117 13.99 15.91 -1.48
CA VAL A 117 12.67 16.36 -1.00
C VAL A 117 12.30 15.66 0.32
N LEU A 118 12.48 14.34 0.41
CA LEU A 118 12.27 13.60 1.66
C LEU A 118 13.18 14.08 2.79
N ALA A 119 14.45 14.39 2.46
CA ALA A 119 15.40 14.99 3.40
C ALA A 119 14.86 16.30 4.00
N ALA A 120 14.30 17.18 3.16
CA ALA A 120 13.71 18.44 3.61
C ALA A 120 12.41 18.26 4.41
N ILE A 121 11.56 17.28 4.06
CA ILE A 121 10.28 17.03 4.74
C ILE A 121 10.50 16.46 6.15
N PHE A 122 11.42 15.51 6.27
CA PHE A 122 11.65 14.77 7.52
C PHE A 122 12.83 15.27 8.35
N ASP A 123 13.47 16.37 7.93
CA ASP A 123 14.69 16.91 8.56
C ASP A 123 15.80 15.84 8.68
N THR A 124 16.05 15.15 7.56
CA THR A 124 17.04 14.07 7.43
C THR A 124 18.07 14.39 6.35
N ASP A 125 19.14 13.60 6.24
CA ASP A 125 20.14 13.76 5.18
C ASP A 125 19.74 13.11 3.84
N GLU A 126 20.06 13.75 2.72
CA GLU A 126 19.91 13.18 1.36
C GLU A 126 20.67 11.86 1.20
N ASP A 127 21.86 11.78 1.81
CA ASP A 127 22.71 10.58 1.80
C ASP A 127 22.07 9.39 2.52
N PHE A 128 21.22 9.63 3.52
CA PHE A 128 20.50 8.57 4.22
C PHE A 128 19.62 7.79 3.25
N TRP A 129 18.76 8.50 2.52
CA TRP A 129 17.85 7.93 1.53
C TRP A 129 18.58 7.27 0.36
N SER A 130 19.63 7.93 -0.14
CA SER A 130 20.49 7.39 -1.20
C SER A 130 21.20 6.10 -0.78
N ASN A 131 21.71 6.02 0.45
CA ASN A 131 22.36 4.82 0.97
C ASN A 131 21.38 3.68 1.19
N LEU A 132 20.15 3.98 1.59
CA LEU A 132 19.09 2.99 1.74
C LEU A 132 18.71 2.37 0.39
N GLN A 133 18.61 3.20 -0.65
CA GLN A 133 18.38 2.72 -2.02
C GLN A 133 19.54 1.84 -2.53
N LYS A 134 20.80 2.21 -2.23
CA LYS A 134 21.99 1.40 -2.58
C LYS A 134 21.99 0.05 -1.86
N LEU A 135 21.54 0.01 -0.60
CA LEU A 135 21.46 -1.23 0.18
C LEU A 135 20.42 -2.19 -0.42
N GLN A 136 19.25 -1.66 -0.79
CA GLN A 136 18.20 -2.41 -1.49
C GLN A 136 18.72 -2.97 -2.82
N ASP A 137 19.50 -2.18 -3.58
CA ASP A 137 20.04 -2.60 -4.88
C ASP A 137 21.05 -3.74 -4.81
N ARG A 138 21.95 -3.65 -3.83
CA ARG A 138 22.97 -4.68 -3.59
C ARG A 138 22.33 -6.03 -3.28
N LYS A 139 21.18 -6.03 -2.61
CA LYS A 139 20.47 -7.26 -2.24
C LYS A 139 19.54 -7.78 -3.34
N LYS A 140 19.02 -6.91 -4.22
CA LYS A 140 18.20 -7.32 -5.39
C LYS A 140 19.01 -8.06 -6.48
N ARG A 141 20.35 -8.01 -6.42
CA ARG A 141 21.29 -8.65 -7.38
C ARG A 141 21.83 -10.03 -6.94
N ARG A 142 21.26 -10.67 -5.92
CA ARG A 142 21.63 -12.02 -5.46
C ARG A 142 20.50 -12.99 -5.72
#